data_AF-X0WAY0-F1
#
_entry.id   AF-X0WAY0-F1
#
_cell.length_a   1.000
_cell.length_b   1.000
_cell.length_c   1.000
_cell.angle_alpha   90.00
_cell.angle_beta   90.00
_cell.angle_gamma   90.00
#
_symmetry.space_group_name_H-M   'P 1'
#
loop_
_entity.id
_entity.type
_entity.pdbx_description
1 polymer ?
#
loop_
_entity_poly.entity_id
_entity_poly.type
_entity_poly.pdbx_seq_one_letter_code
_entity_poly.pdbx_strand_id
1 'polypeptide(L)'
;MVLKYLIRENAYYDSVTLMIITREVKKIEGVKEVIVGMGTELNKELAGNLNLLTPQLQKITPNDFFISLDSIDNNIAKKAFAFVDELLSKKKAESEDYQPSTFESALKYIPEANLVLISLPGKYAAREAKNALLNDKHVMLFSDNVSLKEEIELKKLAKQRGLLMMGPDCGTAIINHVALAFSNVI
;
A
#
# COMPACT_ATOMS: atom_id res chain seq x y z
N MET A 1 -24.92 3.82 22.04
CA MET A 1 -23.58 4.27 21.62
C MET A 1 -22.57 3.58 22.49
N VAL A 2 -21.63 2.88 21.88
CA VAL A 2 -20.73 1.97 22.58
C VAL A 2 -19.37 2.00 21.89
N LEU A 3 -18.38 2.52 22.61
CA LEU A 3 -16.97 2.42 22.24
C LEU A 3 -16.48 0.99 22.55
N LYS A 4 -15.95 0.32 21.52
CA LYS A 4 -15.33 -1.01 21.65
C LYS A 4 -13.98 -1.02 20.97
N TYR A 5 -13.08 -1.80 21.55
CA TYR A 5 -11.75 -2.03 20.99
C TYR A 5 -11.38 -3.51 21.04
N LEU A 6 -10.45 -3.91 20.18
CA LEU A 6 -9.81 -5.22 20.13
C LEU A 6 -8.32 -5.00 19.87
N ILE A 7 -7.47 -5.71 20.58
CA ILE A 7 -6.00 -5.65 20.42
C ILE A 7 -5.50 -7.06 20.12
N ARG A 8 -4.56 -7.18 19.19
CA ARG A 8 -3.79 -8.39 18.93
C ARG A 8 -2.32 -8.08 19.08
N GLU A 9 -1.72 -8.68 20.09
CA GLU A 9 -0.30 -8.50 20.36
C GLU A 9 0.54 -9.22 19.30
N ASN A 10 1.63 -8.58 18.86
CA ASN A 10 2.59 -9.13 17.89
C ASN A 10 1.96 -9.60 16.55
N ALA A 11 0.86 -8.98 16.13
CA ALA A 11 0.21 -9.27 14.86
C ALA A 11 0.44 -8.12 13.88
N TYR A 12 1.37 -8.31 12.94
CA TYR A 12 1.75 -7.28 11.98
C TYR A 12 0.95 -7.36 10.68
N TYR A 13 0.45 -6.21 10.23
CA TYR A 13 -0.24 -6.05 8.95
C TYR A 13 0.23 -4.79 8.23
N ASP A 14 0.20 -4.82 6.90
CA ASP A 14 0.55 -3.67 6.06
C ASP A 14 -0.47 -2.53 6.18
N SER A 15 0.04 -1.29 6.29
CA SER A 15 -0.79 -0.09 6.52
C SER A 15 -1.84 0.16 5.43
N VAL A 16 -1.57 -0.16 4.16
CA VAL A 16 -2.55 0.02 3.07
C VAL A 16 -3.72 -0.94 3.27
N THR A 17 -3.43 -2.18 3.66
CA THR A 17 -4.46 -3.18 3.99
C THR A 17 -5.35 -2.67 5.11
N LEU A 18 -4.76 -2.15 6.19
CA LEU A 18 -5.52 -1.63 7.34
C LEU A 18 -6.36 -0.37 6.98
N MET A 19 -5.84 0.51 6.12
CA MET A 19 -6.59 1.66 5.61
C MET A 19 -7.82 1.25 4.78
N ILE A 20 -7.67 0.25 3.91
CA ILE A 20 -8.79 -0.29 3.11
C ILE A 20 -9.83 -0.90 4.05
N ILE A 21 -9.40 -1.74 5.00
CA ILE A 21 -10.30 -2.36 5.98
C ILE A 21 -11.04 -1.31 6.79
N THR A 22 -10.36 -0.26 7.27
CA THR A 22 -10.99 0.85 8.00
C THR A 22 -12.13 1.48 7.18
N ARG A 23 -11.91 1.71 5.88
CA ARG A 23 -12.92 2.27 4.98
C ARG A 23 -14.10 1.32 4.77
N GLU A 24 -13.85 0.03 4.58
CA GLU A 24 -14.93 -0.96 4.39
C GLU A 24 -15.78 -1.13 5.66
N VAL A 25 -15.14 -1.18 6.83
CA VAL A 25 -15.85 -1.29 8.11
C VAL A 25 -16.66 -0.03 8.40
N LYS A 26 -16.18 1.16 8.00
CA LYS A 26 -16.92 2.42 8.16
C LYS A 26 -18.21 2.48 7.34
N LYS A 27 -18.39 1.61 6.33
CA LYS A 27 -19.64 1.49 5.56
C LYS A 27 -20.72 0.67 6.26
N ILE A 28 -20.39 -0.06 7.33
CA ILE A 28 -21.37 -0.85 8.08
C ILE A 28 -22.37 0.11 8.75
N GLU A 29 -23.65 -0.07 8.44
CA GLU A 29 -24.72 0.73 9.05
C GLU A 29 -24.68 0.61 10.58
N GLY A 30 -24.63 1.77 11.25
CA GLY A 30 -24.54 1.87 12.71
C GLY A 30 -23.11 1.88 13.29
N VAL A 31 -22.07 1.80 12.45
CA VAL A 31 -20.70 2.23 12.79
C VAL A 31 -20.60 3.73 12.52
N LYS A 32 -20.22 4.52 13.53
CA LYS A 32 -20.03 5.96 13.38
C LYS A 32 -18.60 6.30 13.01
N GLU A 33 -17.68 5.83 13.84
CA GLU A 33 -16.25 6.04 13.67
C GLU A 33 -15.53 4.71 13.92
N VAL A 34 -14.47 4.47 13.16
CA VAL A 34 -13.64 3.28 13.27
C VAL A 34 -12.21 3.60 12.85
N ILE A 35 -11.26 2.99 13.55
CA ILE A 35 -9.88 2.92 13.15
C ILE A 35 -9.40 1.48 13.27
N VAL A 36 -8.75 0.99 12.22
CA VAL A 36 -8.01 -0.26 12.21
C VAL A 36 -6.56 0.09 11.91
N GLY A 37 -5.64 -0.27 12.79
CA GLY A 37 -4.26 0.19 12.68
C GLY A 37 -3.26 -0.60 13.49
N MET A 38 -1.98 -0.40 13.16
CA MET A 38 -0.87 -0.78 14.05
C MET A 38 -0.74 0.25 15.17
N GLY A 39 -0.23 -0.15 16.34
CA GLY A 39 -0.03 0.71 17.51
C GLY A 39 1.09 1.75 17.40
N THR A 40 1.23 2.37 16.23
CA THR A 40 2.12 3.51 15.98
C THR A 40 1.57 4.77 16.61
N GLU A 41 2.46 5.72 16.93
CA GLU A 41 2.05 7.01 17.51
C GLU A 41 1.08 7.78 16.61
N LEU A 42 1.29 7.74 15.28
CA LEU A 42 0.39 8.34 14.31
C LEU A 42 -1.03 7.76 14.39
N ASN A 43 -1.18 6.44 14.48
CA ASN A 43 -2.50 5.81 14.58
C ASN A 43 -3.16 6.05 15.95
N LYS A 44 -2.38 6.16 17.02
CA LYS A 44 -2.90 6.52 18.35
C LYS A 44 -3.41 7.96 18.38
N GLU A 45 -2.69 8.88 17.74
CA GLU A 45 -3.11 10.28 17.58
C GLU A 45 -4.41 10.36 16.76
N LEU A 46 -4.49 9.64 15.64
CA LEU A 46 -5.72 9.54 14.85
C LEU A 46 -6.89 8.97 15.66
N ALA A 47 -6.66 7.92 16.45
CA ALA A 47 -7.67 7.37 17.34
C ALA A 47 -8.12 8.42 18.38
N GLY A 48 -7.20 9.23 18.89
CA GLY A 48 -7.50 10.32 19.83
C GLY A 48 -8.40 11.38 19.20
N ASN A 49 -8.08 11.83 17.99
CA ASN A 49 -8.85 12.83 17.25
C ASN A 49 -10.28 12.37 16.94
N LEU A 50 -10.49 11.05 16.78
CA LEU A 50 -11.80 10.44 16.54
C LEU A 50 -12.55 10.06 17.83
N ASN A 51 -12.01 10.38 19.03
CA ASN A 51 -12.53 9.94 20.33
C ASN A 51 -12.61 8.40 20.48
N LEU A 52 -11.74 7.68 19.78
CA LEU A 52 -11.64 6.22 19.78
C LEU A 52 -10.47 5.70 20.62
N LEU A 53 -9.64 6.59 21.19
CA LEU A 53 -8.49 6.22 22.00
C LEU A 53 -8.93 5.83 23.42
N THR A 54 -8.59 4.61 23.83
CA THR A 54 -8.81 4.11 25.19
C THR A 54 -7.49 4.01 25.96
N PRO A 55 -7.53 3.97 27.31
CA PRO A 55 -6.32 3.78 28.12
C PRO A 55 -5.54 2.50 27.76
N GLN A 56 -6.22 1.46 27.26
CA GLN A 56 -5.60 0.23 26.79
C GLN A 56 -4.85 0.46 25.47
N LEU A 57 -5.42 1.23 24.54
CA LEU A 57 -4.80 1.59 23.27
C LEU A 57 -3.64 2.59 23.41
N GLN A 58 -3.48 3.26 24.54
CA GLN A 58 -2.28 4.06 24.80
C GLN A 58 -1.04 3.19 25.07
N LYS A 59 -1.24 1.98 25.59
CA LYS A 59 -0.17 1.07 26.03
C LYS A 59 0.37 0.14 24.94
N ILE A 60 -0.31 0.06 23.81
CA ILE A 60 0.09 -0.80 22.69
C ILE A 60 1.36 -0.26 22.02
N THR A 61 2.11 -1.15 21.39
CA THR A 61 3.36 -0.86 20.69
C THR A 61 3.14 -0.87 19.17
N PRO A 62 4.11 -0.37 18.37
CA PRO A 62 4.04 -0.46 16.90
C PRO A 62 3.90 -1.89 16.34
N ASN A 63 4.20 -2.92 17.13
CA ASN A 63 4.06 -4.33 16.74
C ASN A 63 2.66 -4.91 16.99
N ASP A 64 1.79 -4.15 17.65
CA ASP A 64 0.46 -4.59 18.04
C ASP A 64 -0.58 -4.05 17.06
N PHE A 65 -1.49 -4.91 16.65
CA PHE A 65 -2.64 -4.54 15.84
C PHE A 65 -3.81 -4.15 16.75
N PHE A 66 -4.57 -3.14 16.36
CA PHE A 66 -5.80 -2.78 17.07
C PHE A 66 -6.94 -2.41 16.13
N ILE A 67 -8.15 -2.62 16.66
CA ILE A 67 -9.40 -2.08 16.12
C ILE A 67 -10.01 -1.25 17.24
N SER A 68 -10.47 -0.04 16.93
CA SER A 68 -11.31 0.76 17.82
C SER A 68 -12.46 1.34 17.04
N LEU A 69 -13.68 1.25 17.56
CA LEU A 69 -14.87 1.75 16.89
C LEU A 69 -15.95 2.24 17.87
N ASP A 70 -16.68 3.28 17.46
CA ASP A 70 -17.93 3.71 18.06
C ASP A 70 -19.10 3.22 17.21
N SER A 71 -20.03 2.52 17.86
CA SER A 71 -21.20 1.93 17.22
C SER A 71 -22.46 2.20 18.02
N ILE A 72 -23.62 2.11 17.37
CA ILE A 72 -24.89 2.35 18.06
C ILE A 72 -25.18 1.28 19.13
N ASP A 73 -24.72 0.04 18.93
CA ASP A 73 -24.87 -1.08 19.88
C ASP A 73 -23.74 -2.13 19.83
N ASN A 74 -23.72 -3.02 20.82
CA ASN A 74 -22.72 -4.09 20.96
C ASN A 74 -22.75 -5.15 19.85
N ASN A 75 -23.91 -5.40 19.23
CA ASN A 75 -24.03 -6.40 18.16
C ASN A 75 -23.36 -5.91 16.89
N ILE A 76 -23.45 -4.61 16.59
CA ILE A 76 -22.76 -4.01 15.45
C ILE A 76 -21.25 -4.01 15.66
N ALA A 77 -20.77 -3.70 16.87
CA ALA A 77 -19.35 -3.84 17.18
C ALA A 77 -18.83 -5.27 16.93
N LYS A 78 -19.59 -6.30 17.37
CA LYS A 78 -19.24 -7.71 17.11
C LYS A 78 -19.24 -8.03 15.61
N LYS A 79 -20.24 -7.55 14.86
CA LYS A 79 -20.29 -7.71 13.39
C LYS A 79 -19.09 -7.06 12.72
N ALA A 80 -18.72 -5.85 13.14
CA ALA A 80 -17.56 -5.13 12.61
C ALA A 80 -16.25 -5.88 12.89
N PHE A 81 -16.05 -6.40 14.11
CA PHE A 81 -14.86 -7.21 14.42
C PHE A 81 -14.79 -8.49 13.58
N ALA A 82 -15.91 -9.21 13.44
CA ALA A 82 -15.95 -10.40 12.59
C ALA A 82 -15.68 -10.08 11.12
N PHE A 83 -16.16 -8.93 10.62
CA PHE A 83 -15.90 -8.48 9.26
C PHE A 83 -14.44 -8.09 9.04
N VAL A 84 -13.80 -7.44 10.03
CA VAL A 84 -12.35 -7.20 9.98
C VAL A 84 -11.60 -8.51 9.87
N ASP A 85 -11.99 -9.54 10.63
CA ASP A 85 -11.36 -10.86 10.59
C ASP A 85 -11.55 -11.55 9.24
N GLU A 86 -12.73 -11.42 8.63
CA GLU A 86 -12.96 -11.89 7.27
C GLU A 86 -12.03 -11.19 6.27
N LEU A 87 -11.89 -9.86 6.37
CA LEU A 87 -11.06 -9.08 5.45
C LEU A 87 -9.55 -9.35 5.65
N LEU A 88 -9.11 -9.60 6.89
CA LEU A 88 -7.73 -9.99 7.19
C LEU A 88 -7.42 -11.43 6.79
N SER A 89 -8.40 -12.34 6.86
CA SER A 89 -8.25 -13.75 6.49
C SER A 89 -8.46 -14.03 5.00
N LYS A 90 -9.13 -13.11 4.29
CA LYS A 90 -9.05 -13.02 2.83
C LYS A 90 -7.60 -12.77 2.45
N LYS A 91 -6.85 -13.86 2.25
CA LYS A 91 -5.63 -13.84 1.45
C LYS A 91 -5.96 -13.04 0.20
N LYS A 92 -5.10 -12.08 -0.18
CA LYS A 92 -5.06 -11.63 -1.58
C LYS A 92 -5.18 -12.90 -2.40
N ALA A 93 -6.21 -13.02 -3.25
CA ALA A 93 -6.31 -14.15 -4.15
C ALA A 93 -4.90 -14.30 -4.74
N GLU A 94 -4.21 -15.37 -4.37
CA GLU A 94 -2.93 -15.70 -4.97
C GLU A 94 -3.30 -15.77 -6.44
N SER A 95 -2.83 -14.79 -7.23
CA SER A 95 -2.78 -14.98 -8.67
C SER A 95 -2.06 -16.32 -8.82
N GLU A 96 -2.72 -17.33 -9.39
CA GLU A 96 -2.08 -18.62 -9.67
C GLU A 96 -0.87 -18.46 -10.60
N ASP A 97 -0.68 -17.26 -11.16
CA ASP A 97 0.50 -16.85 -11.90
C ASP A 97 1.76 -16.82 -11.02
N TYR A 98 2.78 -17.50 -11.54
CA TYR A 98 4.13 -17.53 -10.99
C TYR A 98 4.65 -16.11 -10.76
N GLN A 99 5.05 -15.82 -9.53
CA GLN A 99 5.64 -14.53 -9.14
C GLN A 99 7.17 -14.66 -9.09
N PRO A 100 7.89 -14.17 -10.12
CA PRO A 100 9.33 -14.33 -10.19
C PRO A 100 10.01 -13.51 -9.08
N SER A 101 10.98 -14.12 -8.39
CA SER A 101 11.68 -13.49 -7.26
C SER A 101 12.79 -12.52 -7.68
N THR A 102 13.15 -12.50 -8.98
CA THR A 102 14.20 -11.64 -9.53
C THR A 102 13.76 -10.96 -10.81
N PHE A 103 14.33 -9.80 -11.11
CA PHE A 103 14.05 -9.09 -12.37
C PHE A 103 14.38 -9.95 -13.60
N GLU A 104 15.49 -10.68 -13.57
CA GLU A 104 15.91 -11.57 -14.67
C GLU A 104 14.95 -12.74 -14.89
N SER A 105 14.42 -13.31 -13.81
CA SER A 105 13.41 -14.37 -13.94
C SER A 105 12.08 -13.80 -14.46
N ALA A 106 11.72 -12.57 -14.10
CA ALA A 106 10.56 -11.87 -14.65
C ALA A 106 10.71 -11.59 -16.15
N LEU A 107 11.88 -11.16 -16.60
CA LEU A 107 12.15 -10.94 -18.04
C LEU A 107 12.05 -12.24 -18.86
N LYS A 108 12.40 -13.39 -18.27
CA LYS A 108 12.24 -14.70 -18.92
C LYS A 108 10.80 -15.18 -18.90
N TYR A 109 10.07 -14.85 -17.84
CA TYR A 109 8.69 -15.27 -17.64
C TYR A 109 7.71 -14.49 -18.54
N ILE A 110 7.95 -13.18 -18.73
CA ILE A 110 7.13 -12.29 -19.56
C ILE A 110 8.04 -11.54 -20.56
N PRO A 111 8.58 -12.24 -21.58
CA PRO A 111 9.54 -11.65 -22.52
C PRO A 111 8.98 -10.46 -23.31
N GLU A 112 7.67 -10.44 -23.55
CA GLU A 112 6.92 -9.40 -24.26
C GLU A 112 6.68 -8.12 -23.43
N ALA A 113 6.90 -8.15 -22.11
CA ALA A 113 6.74 -6.98 -21.26
C ALA A 113 7.59 -5.82 -21.80
N ASN A 114 7.00 -4.65 -21.96
CA ASN A 114 7.69 -3.48 -22.54
C ASN A 114 7.85 -2.32 -21.54
N LEU A 115 7.24 -2.40 -20.35
CA LEU A 115 7.24 -1.37 -19.33
C LEU A 115 7.52 -1.98 -17.96
N VAL A 116 8.32 -1.29 -17.14
CA VAL A 116 8.58 -1.64 -15.73
C VAL A 116 8.11 -0.50 -14.83
N LEU A 117 7.22 -0.81 -13.89
CA LEU A 117 6.80 0.09 -12.81
C LEU A 117 7.64 -0.19 -11.56
N ILE A 118 8.36 0.82 -11.07
CA ILE A 118 9.29 0.69 -9.94
C ILE A 118 8.78 1.52 -8.75
N SER A 119 8.54 0.84 -7.63
CA SER A 119 8.07 1.41 -6.36
C SER A 119 8.93 0.99 -5.17
N LEU A 120 10.24 0.85 -5.38
CA LEU A 120 11.23 0.52 -4.34
C LEU A 120 11.61 1.75 -3.51
N PRO A 121 12.24 1.59 -2.33
CA PRO A 121 12.87 2.72 -1.63
C PRO A 121 13.86 3.46 -2.56
N GLY A 122 13.83 4.81 -2.54
CA GLY A 122 14.59 5.66 -3.47
C GLY A 122 16.06 5.29 -3.65
N LYS A 123 16.75 4.94 -2.54
CA LYS A 123 18.15 4.46 -2.53
C LYS A 123 18.45 3.27 -3.44
N TYR A 124 17.44 2.48 -3.83
CA TYR A 124 17.57 1.33 -4.73
C TYR A 124 16.92 1.57 -6.10
N ALA A 125 15.99 2.52 -6.17
CA ALA A 125 15.11 2.69 -7.31
C ALA A 125 15.87 3.09 -8.59
N ALA A 126 16.88 3.97 -8.47
CA ALA A 126 17.71 4.37 -9.61
C ALA A 126 18.48 3.21 -10.23
N ARG A 127 19.00 2.29 -9.40
CA ARG A 127 19.73 1.10 -9.87
C ARG A 127 18.83 0.18 -10.69
N GLU A 128 17.64 -0.10 -10.18
CA GLU A 128 16.69 -0.97 -10.89
C GLU A 128 16.10 -0.30 -12.14
N ALA A 129 15.87 1.01 -12.12
CA ALA A 129 15.46 1.76 -13.30
C ALA A 129 16.52 1.67 -14.41
N LYS A 130 17.80 1.83 -14.04
CA LYS A 130 18.91 1.67 -14.99
C LYS A 130 18.95 0.24 -15.55
N ASN A 131 18.77 -0.77 -14.71
CA ASN A 131 18.74 -2.17 -15.14
C ASN A 131 17.60 -2.44 -16.14
N ALA A 132 16.40 -1.92 -15.87
CA ALA A 132 15.27 -2.03 -16.79
C ALA A 132 15.53 -1.34 -18.15
N LEU A 133 16.09 -0.13 -18.14
CA LEU A 133 16.48 0.57 -19.37
C LEU A 133 17.53 -0.19 -20.17
N LEU A 134 18.53 -0.79 -19.51
CA LEU A 134 19.57 -1.60 -20.17
C LEU A 134 19.01 -2.89 -20.79
N ASN A 135 17.85 -3.36 -20.31
CA ASN A 135 17.11 -4.49 -20.87
C ASN A 135 15.96 -4.05 -21.79
N ASP A 136 16.07 -2.86 -22.38
CA ASP A 136 15.17 -2.33 -23.41
C ASP A 136 13.70 -2.21 -22.97
N LYS A 137 13.49 -1.87 -21.69
CA LYS A 137 12.15 -1.63 -21.14
C LYS A 137 11.92 -0.15 -20.87
N HIS A 138 10.74 0.35 -21.21
CA HIS A 138 10.26 1.64 -20.70
C HIS A 138 10.17 1.57 -19.18
N VAL A 139 10.29 2.71 -18.49
CA VAL A 139 10.25 2.76 -17.03
C VAL A 139 9.28 3.82 -16.56
N MET A 140 8.43 3.45 -15.60
CA MET A 140 7.74 4.37 -14.71
C MET A 140 8.33 4.23 -13.31
N LEU A 141 8.93 5.32 -12.83
CA LEU A 141 9.55 5.40 -11.52
C LEU A 141 8.61 6.13 -10.58
N PHE A 142 7.78 5.34 -9.89
CA PHE A 142 6.89 5.82 -8.84
C PHE A 142 7.68 6.25 -7.60
N SER A 143 8.80 5.57 -7.33
CA SER A 143 9.69 5.88 -6.21
C SER A 143 10.13 7.34 -6.17
N ASP A 144 10.01 7.94 -4.99
CA ASP A 144 10.60 9.22 -4.62
C ASP A 144 12.01 9.00 -3.98
N ASN A 145 12.70 10.09 -3.61
CA ASN A 145 14.02 10.12 -2.97
C ASN A 145 15.13 9.56 -3.86
N VAL A 146 15.06 9.88 -5.15
CA VAL A 146 16.13 9.66 -6.14
C VAL A 146 16.77 11.01 -6.44
N SER A 147 18.10 11.06 -6.51
CA SER A 147 18.79 12.33 -6.71
C SER A 147 18.56 12.89 -8.12
N LEU A 148 18.59 14.22 -8.25
CA LEU A 148 18.49 14.88 -9.55
C LEU A 148 19.57 14.40 -10.54
N LYS A 149 20.77 14.08 -10.04
CA LYS A 149 21.85 13.52 -10.86
C LYS A 149 21.45 12.17 -11.46
N GLU A 150 20.92 11.27 -10.64
CA GLU A 150 20.45 9.95 -11.10
C GLU A 150 19.28 10.07 -12.07
N GLU A 151 18.32 10.96 -11.82
CA GLU A 151 17.23 11.24 -12.76
C GLU A 151 17.76 11.66 -14.13
N ILE A 152 18.68 12.62 -14.18
CA ILE A 152 19.27 13.12 -15.42
C ILE A 152 20.00 11.98 -16.15
N GLU A 153 20.76 11.15 -15.44
CA GLU A 153 21.46 9.99 -16.01
C GLU A 153 20.48 8.98 -16.61
N LEU A 154 19.39 8.66 -15.91
CA LEU A 154 18.36 7.73 -16.37
C LEU A 154 17.63 8.26 -17.61
N LYS A 155 17.22 9.53 -17.61
CA LYS A 155 16.53 10.13 -18.77
C LYS A 155 17.45 10.24 -19.99
N LYS A 156 18.75 10.53 -19.79
CA LYS A 156 19.74 10.51 -20.87
C LYS A 156 19.92 9.10 -21.44
N LEU A 157 20.04 8.09 -20.58
CA LEU A 157 20.15 6.69 -21.00
C LEU A 157 18.91 6.25 -21.77
N ALA A 158 17.71 6.55 -21.26
CA ALA A 158 16.46 6.23 -21.92
C ALA A 158 16.38 6.87 -23.32
N LYS A 159 16.73 8.17 -23.43
CA LYS A 159 16.80 8.87 -24.72
C LYS A 159 17.77 8.20 -25.70
N GLN A 160 18.95 7.79 -25.23
CA GLN A 160 19.93 7.10 -26.06
C GLN A 160 19.41 5.75 -26.60
N ARG A 161 18.55 5.07 -25.85
CA ARG A 161 17.96 3.78 -26.22
C ARG A 161 16.59 3.90 -26.89
N GLY A 162 16.07 5.12 -27.09
CA GLY A 162 14.71 5.32 -27.64
C GLY A 162 13.59 4.89 -26.69
N LEU A 163 13.85 4.86 -25.38
CA LEU A 163 12.92 4.45 -24.34
C LEU A 163 12.30 5.66 -23.64
N LEU A 164 11.18 5.38 -22.96
CA LEU A 164 10.45 6.34 -22.14
C LEU A 164 10.83 6.11 -20.68
N MET A 165 11.24 7.18 -20.00
CA MET A 165 11.57 7.19 -18.57
C MET A 165 10.72 8.24 -17.87
N MET A 166 9.68 7.79 -17.17
CA MET A 166 8.77 8.63 -16.39
C MET A 166 9.22 8.63 -14.93
N GLY A 167 9.31 9.80 -14.30
CA GLY A 167 9.75 9.96 -12.91
C GLY A 167 11.21 10.41 -12.77
N PRO A 168 11.78 10.37 -11.54
CA PRO A 168 11.20 9.82 -10.29
C PRO A 168 9.98 10.58 -9.79
N ASP A 169 9.34 10.06 -8.74
CA ASP A 169 8.11 10.61 -8.14
C ASP A 169 6.95 10.73 -9.15
N CYS A 170 6.89 9.80 -10.11
CA CYS A 170 5.77 9.71 -11.05
C CYS A 170 4.60 8.94 -10.41
N GLY A 171 3.73 9.66 -9.70
CA GLY A 171 2.63 9.07 -8.93
C GLY A 171 1.47 8.48 -9.75
N THR A 172 1.29 8.94 -10.99
CA THR A 172 0.11 8.64 -11.83
C THR A 172 0.50 8.55 -13.30
N ALA A 173 0.08 7.48 -13.97
CA ALA A 173 0.04 7.40 -15.42
C ALA A 173 -1.09 6.51 -15.91
N ILE A 174 -1.63 6.81 -17.10
CA ILE A 174 -2.59 5.97 -17.78
C ILE A 174 -2.08 5.77 -19.21
N ILE A 175 -1.77 4.52 -19.58
CA ILE A 175 -1.24 4.17 -20.90
C ILE A 175 -2.14 3.09 -21.50
N ASN A 176 -2.71 3.34 -22.68
CA ASN A 176 -3.65 2.43 -23.34
C ASN A 176 -4.79 1.97 -22.41
N HIS A 177 -5.38 2.91 -21.67
CA HIS A 177 -6.42 2.66 -20.66
C HIS A 177 -5.99 1.78 -19.46
N VAL A 178 -4.70 1.45 -19.33
CA VAL A 178 -4.15 0.77 -18.16
C VAL A 178 -3.71 1.81 -17.14
N ALA A 179 -4.29 1.73 -15.96
CA ALA A 179 -3.91 2.52 -14.79
C ALA A 179 -2.56 2.03 -14.24
N LEU A 180 -1.63 2.97 -14.00
CA LEU A 180 -0.33 2.71 -13.40
C LEU A 180 -0.19 3.57 -12.13
N ALA A 181 0.19 2.93 -11.03
CA ALA A 181 0.21 3.52 -9.69
C ALA A 181 -1.16 4.14 -9.30
N PHE A 182 -1.22 5.39 -8.86
CA PHE A 182 -2.49 6.04 -8.54
C PHE A 182 -3.19 6.48 -9.81
N SER A 183 -4.44 6.10 -10.00
CA SER A 183 -5.26 6.54 -11.14
C SER A 183 -6.72 6.65 -10.74
N ASN A 184 -7.46 7.51 -11.44
CA ASN A 184 -8.90 7.72 -11.26
C ASN A 184 -9.68 7.09 -12.43
N VAL A 185 -10.99 6.94 -12.24
CA VAL A 185 -11.92 6.48 -13.30
C VAL A 185 -11.84 7.45 -14.49
N ILE A 186 -11.76 6.90 -15.70
CA ILE A 186 -11.75 7.62 -16.98
C ILE A 186 -13.13 7.54 -17.60
#